data_AF-A0A1G8Q013-F1
#
_entry.id   AF-A0A1G8Q013-F1
#
_cell.length_a   1.000
_cell.length_b   1.000
_cell.length_c   1.000
_cell.angle_alpha   90.00
_cell.angle_beta   90.00
_cell.angle_gamma   90.00
#
_symmetry.space_group_name_H-M   'P 1'
#
loop_
_entity.id
_entity.type
_entity.pdbx_description
1 polymer ?
#
loop_
_entity_poly.entity_id
_entity_poly.type
_entity_poly.pdbx_seq_one_letter_code
_entity_poly.pdbx_strand_id
1 'polypeptide(L)'
;MKEDQLVNSISRVNKSGNSDVDVTVNIDTSALAYAYACMMYAEGKLNKNQFEKMVNEMDKLYQREEYKERFGEKHHKKEQPRRQIPWLFT
;
A
#
# COMPACT_ATOMS: atom_id res chain seq x y z
N MET A 1 4.21 -12.77 19.77
CA MET A 1 4.25 -12.41 18.34
C MET A 1 4.08 -10.90 18.30
N LYS A 2 5.08 -10.17 17.79
CA LYS A 2 5.08 -8.71 17.78
C LYS A 2 4.34 -8.26 16.52
N GLU A 3 3.37 -7.38 16.69
CA GLU A 3 2.53 -6.85 15.61
C GLU A 3 3.36 -5.93 14.72
N ASP A 4 3.26 -6.14 13.41
CA ASP A 4 3.90 -5.32 12.39
C ASP A 4 3.28 -3.92 12.40
N GLN A 5 4.06 -2.91 12.83
CA GLN A 5 3.66 -1.51 12.70
C GLN A 5 3.66 -1.12 11.22
N LEU A 6 2.48 -0.97 10.64
CA LEU A 6 2.25 -0.30 9.36
C LEU A 6 2.80 1.13 9.42
N VAL A 7 3.97 1.35 8.82
CA VAL A 7 4.60 2.66 8.70
C VAL A 7 3.79 3.50 7.72
N ASN A 8 2.96 4.40 8.24
CA ASN A 8 2.16 5.31 7.43
C ASN A 8 2.90 6.65 7.30
N SER A 9 3.43 6.96 6.11
CA SER A 9 4.07 8.25 5.83
C SER A 9 3.02 9.31 5.55
N ILE A 10 2.60 10.01 6.61
CA ILE A 10 1.57 11.05 6.55
C ILE A 10 2.19 12.38 6.10
N SER A 11 1.86 12.84 4.89
CA SER A 11 2.11 14.21 4.43
C SER A 11 0.93 15.11 4.82
N ARG A 12 1.18 16.18 5.60
CA ARG A 12 0.16 17.16 6.04
C ARG A 12 0.33 18.46 5.26
N VAL A 13 -0.58 18.73 4.32
CA VAL A 13 -0.73 20.06 3.70
C VAL A 13 -1.85 20.80 4.44
N ASN A 14 -1.52 21.95 5.04
CA ASN A 14 -2.41 22.69 5.93
C ASN A 14 -3.06 23.86 5.17
N LYS A 15 -4.38 23.75 4.93
CA LYS A 15 -5.38 24.77 4.55
C LYS A 15 -5.43 25.28 3.09
N SER A 16 -6.49 24.87 2.39
CA SER A 16 -7.24 25.70 1.43
C SER A 16 -8.74 25.41 1.59
N GLY A 17 -9.52 26.43 1.95
CA GLY A 17 -10.89 26.34 2.47
C GLY A 17 -12.00 25.97 1.47
N ASN A 18 -11.73 25.21 0.41
CA ASN A 18 -12.80 24.60 -0.39
C ASN A 18 -12.35 23.36 -1.21
N SER A 19 -11.20 22.78 -0.89
CA SER A 19 -10.68 21.66 -1.66
C SER A 19 -10.55 20.45 -0.74
N ASP A 20 -11.48 19.52 -0.89
CA ASP A 20 -11.34 18.16 -0.38
C ASP A 20 -10.23 17.50 -1.20
N VAL A 21 -9.03 17.44 -0.62
CA VAL A 21 -7.83 16.92 -1.29
C VAL A 21 -7.41 15.67 -0.54
N ASP A 22 -7.78 14.52 -1.08
CA ASP A 22 -7.26 13.23 -0.63
C ASP A 22 -5.87 13.00 -1.24
N VAL A 23 -4.84 13.00 -0.38
CA VAL A 23 -3.48 12.65 -0.77
C VAL A 23 -3.24 11.19 -0.43
N THR A 24 -3.04 10.35 -1.44
CA THR A 24 -2.59 8.96 -1.26
C THR A 24 -1.11 8.87 -1.60
N VAL A 25 -0.30 8.39 -0.65
CA VAL A 25 1.12 8.11 -0.86
C VAL A 25 1.28 6.59 -0.94
N ASN A 26 1.77 6.09 -2.07
CA ASN A 26 2.14 4.68 -2.22
C ASN A 26 3.65 4.54 -2.08
N ILE A 27 4.11 3.63 -1.22
CA ILE A 27 5.54 3.40 -0.99
C ILE A 27 5.88 2.01 -1.52
N ASP A 28 6.61 1.98 -2.62
CA ASP A 28 7.15 0.74 -3.16
C ASP A 28 8.39 0.31 -2.36
N THR A 29 8.32 -0.89 -1.80
CA THR A 29 9.40 -1.50 -1.00
C THR A 29 10.03 -2.72 -1.69
N SER A 30 9.64 -3.00 -2.93
CA SER A 30 10.12 -4.15 -3.70
C SER A 30 11.65 -4.19 -3.81
N ALA A 31 12.26 -3.08 -4.20
CA ALA A 31 13.71 -2.95 -4.32
C ALA A 31 14.45 -3.25 -3.00
N LEU A 32 13.90 -2.81 -1.87
CA LEU A 32 14.47 -3.08 -0.55
C LEU A 32 14.41 -4.56 -0.21
N ALA A 33 13.29 -5.22 -0.53
CA ALA A 33 13.13 -6.65 -0.28
C ALA A 33 14.12 -7.49 -1.12
N TYR A 34 14.35 -7.14 -2.39
CA TYR A 34 15.35 -7.86 -3.22
C TYR A 34 16.76 -7.63 -2.69
N ALA A 35 17.10 -6.40 -2.30
CA ALA A 35 18.40 -6.09 -1.69
C ALA A 35 18.63 -6.93 -0.41
N TYR A 36 17.60 -7.08 0.42
CA TYR A 36 17.66 -7.92 1.62
C TYR A 36 17.85 -9.40 1.29
N ALA A 37 17.16 -9.93 0.28
CA ALA A 37 17.35 -11.31 -0.18
C ALA A 37 18.80 -11.55 -0.66
N CYS A 38 19.36 -10.61 -1.43
CA CYS A 38 20.75 -10.66 -1.87
C CYS A 38 21.73 -10.63 -0.70
N MET A 39 21.48 -9.78 0.30
CA MET A 39 22.30 -9.70 1.52
C MET A 39 22.28 -11.03 2.28
N MET A 40 21.11 -11.62 2.50
CA MET A 40 20.99 -12.91 3.19
C MET A 40 21.70 -14.06 2.46
N TYR A 41 21.69 -14.03 1.13
CA TYR A 41 22.44 -15.00 0.32
C TYR A 41 23.95 -14.78 0.44
N ALA A 42 24.41 -13.53 0.37
CA ALA A 42 25.83 -13.18 0.52
C ALA A 42 26.38 -13.54 1.91
N GLU A 43 25.57 -13.39 2.96
CA GLU A 43 25.91 -13.80 4.34
C GLU A 43 25.88 -15.33 4.55
N GLY A 44 25.46 -16.11 3.54
CA GLY A 44 25.34 -17.56 3.64
C GLY A 44 24.18 -18.04 4.51
N LYS A 45 23.26 -17.14 4.90
CA LYS A 45 22.03 -17.48 5.65
C LYS A 45 21.01 -18.21 4.78
N LEU A 46 21.11 -18.07 3.46
CA LEU A 46 20.31 -18.77 2.48
C LEU A 46 21.23 -19.59 1.57
N ASN A 47 20.85 -20.83 1.30
CA ASN A 47 21.45 -21.59 0.20
C ASN A 47 20.80 -21.17 -1.13
N LYS A 48 21.45 -21.47 -2.26
CA LYS A 48 21.02 -21.06 -3.61
C LYS A 48 19.55 -21.40 -3.91
N ASN A 49 19.12 -22.62 -3.59
CA ASN A 49 17.72 -23.03 -3.78
C ASN A 49 16.73 -22.21 -2.95
N GLN A 50 17.10 -21.79 -1.73
CA GLN A 50 16.24 -21.00 -0.87
C GLN A 50 16.16 -19.56 -1.36
N PHE A 51 17.28 -19.01 -1.83
CA PHE A 51 17.33 -17.69 -2.45
C PHE A 51 16.48 -17.64 -3.73
N GLU A 52 16.66 -18.59 -4.65
CA GLU A 52 15.86 -18.66 -5.88
C GLU A 52 14.36 -18.80 -5.60
N LYS A 53 14.00 -19.61 -4.60
CA LYS A 53 12.61 -19.73 -4.17
C LYS A 53 12.07 -18.42 -3.60
N MET A 54 12.84 -17.71 -2.78
CA MET A 54 12.44 -16.44 -2.18
C MET A 54 12.18 -15.38 -3.26
N VAL A 55 13.10 -15.23 -4.22
CA VAL A 55 12.96 -14.30 -5.35
C VAL A 55 11.71 -14.62 -6.18
N ASN A 56 11.47 -15.90 -6.48
CA ASN A 56 10.31 -16.32 -7.27
C ASN A 56 8.97 -16.08 -6.54
N GLU A 57 8.91 -16.35 -5.23
CA GLU A 57 7.69 -16.04 -4.47
C GLU A 57 7.46 -14.53 -4.33
N MET A 58 8.53 -13.73 -4.22
CA MET A 58 8.42 -12.27 -4.23
C MET A 58 7.88 -11.74 -5.57
N ASP A 59 8.39 -12.24 -6.71
CA ASP A 59 7.88 -11.86 -8.04
C ASP A 59 6.37 -12.13 -8.15
N LYS A 60 5.90 -13.28 -7.65
CA LYS A 60 4.46 -13.61 -7.64
C LYS A 60 3.64 -12.67 -6.78
N LEU A 61 4.16 -12.26 -5.62
CA LEU A 61 3.47 -11.34 -4.72
C LEU A 61 3.31 -9.97 -5.37
N TYR A 62 4.39 -9.42 -5.94
CA TYR A 62 4.36 -8.11 -6.59
C TYR A 62 3.52 -8.11 -7.87
N GLN A 63 3.59 -9.16 -8.70
CA GLN A 63 2.70 -9.31 -9.86
C GLN A 63 1.23 -9.37 -9.46
N ARG A 64 0.91 -9.98 -8.31
CA ARG A 64 -0.45 -10.05 -7.80
C ARG A 64 -0.94 -8.70 -7.26
N GLU A 65 -0.06 -7.90 -6.68
CA GLU A 65 -0.36 -6.54 -6.21
C GLU A 65 -0.59 -5.59 -7.38
N GLU A 66 0.30 -5.58 -8.39
CA GLU A 66 0.10 -4.79 -9.61
C GLU A 66 -1.22 -5.15 -10.32
N TYR A 67 -1.57 -6.45 -10.36
CA TYR A 67 -2.84 -6.88 -10.93
C TYR A 67 -4.05 -6.36 -10.13
N LYS A 68 -3.98 -6.36 -8.80
CA LYS A 68 -5.04 -5.80 -7.95
C LYS A 68 -5.16 -4.28 -8.07
N GLU A 69 -4.06 -3.56 -8.24
CA GLU A 69 -4.12 -2.11 -8.45
C GLU A 69 -4.70 -1.76 -9.83
N ARG A 70 -4.36 -2.54 -10.87
CA ARG A 70 -4.82 -2.30 -12.24
C ARG A 70 -6.26 -2.77 -12.50
N PHE A 71 -6.70 -3.85 -11.85
CA PHE A 71 -7.98 -4.51 -12.14
C PHE A 71 -8.87 -4.72 -10.90
N GLY A 72 -8.43 -4.30 -9.72
CA GLY A 72 -9.23 -4.38 -8.49
C GLY A 72 -10.45 -3.49 -8.56
N GLU A 73 -11.60 -4.05 -8.21
CA GLU A 73 -12.87 -3.35 -8.17
C GLU A 73 -12.74 -2.06 -7.35
N LYS A 74 -13.04 -0.93 -8.00
CA LYS A 74 -13.28 0.33 -7.29
C LYS A 74 -14.39 0.05 -6.29
N HIS A 75 -14.05 -0.11 -5.02
CA HIS A 75 -15.03 -0.04 -3.95
C HIS A 75 -15.61 1.37 -3.99
N HIS A 76 -16.69 1.55 -4.75
CA HIS A 76 -17.59 2.67 -4.62
C HIS A 76 -18.03 2.68 -3.16
N LYS A 77 -17.41 3.55 -2.34
CA LYS A 77 -17.98 3.97 -1.06
C LYS A 77 -19.40 4.41 -1.42
N LYS A 78 -20.40 3.62 -1.03
CA LYS A 78 -21.80 4.01 -1.16
C LYS A 78 -21.93 5.32 -0.41
N GLU A 79 -22.07 6.41 -1.16
CA GLU A 79 -22.35 7.72 -0.58
C GLU A 79 -23.60 7.54 0.29
N GLN A 80 -23.45 7.75 1.59
CA GLN A 80 -24.62 7.78 2.45
C GLN A 80 -25.50 8.94 1.96
N PRO A 81 -26.81 8.73 1.74
CA PRO A 81 -27.67 9.78 1.24
C PRO A 81 -27.60 10.95 2.21
N ARG A 82 -27.20 12.13 1.71
CA ARG A 82 -27.14 13.36 2.50
C ARG A 82 -28.51 13.58 3.11
N ARG A 83 -28.61 13.44 4.44
CA ARG A 83 -29.84 13.75 5.17
C ARG A 83 -30.17 15.21 4.89
N GLN A 84 -31.30 15.46 4.23
CA GLN A 84 -31.79 16.82 4.03
C GLN A 84 -32.04 17.43 5.40
N ILE A 85 -31.36 18.54 5.69
CA ILE A 85 -31.50 19.27 6.94
C ILE A 85 -32.64 20.28 6.74
N PRO A 86 -33.81 20.11 7.40
CA PRO A 86 -35.04 20.84 7.04
C PRO A 86 -35.03 22.35 7.36
N TRP A 87 -34.07 22.85 8.15
CA TRP A 87 -34.10 24.21 8.69
C TRP A 87 -33.27 25.24 7.90
N LEU A 88 -32.90 24.94 6.66
CA LEU A 88 -32.21 25.90 5.77
C LEU A 88 -33.17 26.74 4.91
N PHE A 89 -34.48 26.62 5.11
CA PHE A 89 -35.50 27.46 4.47
C PHE A 89 -36.55 27.92 5.49
N THR A 90 -36.15 28.76 6.45
CA THR A 90 -37.06 29.62 7.22
C THR A 90 -36.38 30.97 7.46
#